data_AF-A0A1I5VQU2-F1
#
_entry.id   AF-A0A1I5VQU2-F1
#
_cell.length_a   1.000
_cell.length_b   1.000
_cell.length_c   1.000
_cell.angle_alpha   90.00
_cell.angle_beta   90.00
_cell.angle_gamma   90.00
#
_symmetry.space_group_name_H-M   'P 1'
#
loop_
_entity.id
_entity.type
_entity.pdbx_description
1 polymer ?
#
loop_
_entity_poly.entity_id
_entity_poly.type
_entity_poly.pdbx_seq_one_letter_code
_entity_poly.pdbx_strand_id
1 'polypeptide(L)'
;MLATLRRDGAPRVSGSEVDFRGPDLCIGSMLDARKARDLRRDGRCALHANPGGGMGEEGDAKLAAVAVEVTDPDEVRRALGDQPAHLFRLDLTEAVVTSVEGNTLVVRAWHPGGPEVRYERPDNGPVVRVDA
;
A
#
# COMPACT_ATOMS: atom_id res chain seq x y z
N MET A 1 2.16 -6.75 -3.60
CA MET A 1 3.09 -7.26 -2.57
C MET A 1 2.97 -6.40 -1.31
N LEU A 2 2.85 -7.03 -0.14
CA LEU A 2 2.82 -6.37 1.18
C LEU A 2 4.15 -6.57 1.89
N ALA A 3 4.76 -5.49 2.35
CA ALA A 3 5.93 -5.46 3.22
C ALA A 3 5.51 -5.12 4.67
N THR A 4 5.98 -5.91 5.63
CA THR A 4 5.71 -5.75 7.08
C THR A 4 7.01 -5.83 7.88
N LEU A 5 7.01 -5.34 9.12
CA LEU A 5 8.18 -5.37 10.00
C LEU A 5 8.16 -6.61 10.90
N ARG A 6 9.20 -7.44 10.78
CA ARG A 6 9.44 -8.58 11.67
C ARG A 6 9.85 -8.11 13.08
N ARG A 7 9.89 -9.03 14.04
CA ARG A 7 10.26 -8.73 15.45
C ARG A 7 11.67 -8.17 15.57
N ASP A 8 12.55 -8.58 14.67
CA ASP A 8 13.94 -8.12 14.56
C ASP A 8 14.08 -6.83 13.71
N GLY A 9 12.97 -6.24 13.26
CA GLY A 9 12.95 -5.06 12.40
C GLY A 9 13.22 -5.33 10.92
N ALA A 10 13.57 -6.55 10.53
CA ALA A 10 13.80 -6.89 9.13
C ALA A 10 12.47 -6.89 8.33
N PRO A 11 12.49 -6.51 7.04
CA PRO A 11 11.29 -6.55 6.22
C PRO A 11 10.87 -8.00 5.92
N ARG A 12 9.56 -8.25 5.92
CA ARG A 12 8.95 -9.44 5.34
C ARG A 12 8.06 -9.03 4.19
N VAL A 13 8.26 -9.63 3.01
CA VAL A 13 7.40 -9.45 1.85
C VAL A 13 6.49 -10.67 1.66
N SER A 14 5.22 -10.43 1.34
CA SER A 14 4.24 -11.49 1.06
C SER A 14 3.24 -11.07 -0.02
N GLY A 15 2.72 -12.05 -0.76
CA GLY A 15 1.52 -11.86 -1.57
C GLY A 15 0.34 -11.51 -0.66
N SER A 16 -0.42 -10.50 -1.05
CA SER A 16 -1.64 -10.08 -0.35
C SER A 16 -2.61 -9.49 -1.37
N GLU A 17 -3.87 -9.82 -1.19
CA GLU A 17 -4.98 -9.13 -1.82
C GLU A 17 -5.38 -7.96 -0.93
N VAL A 18 -5.68 -6.85 -1.57
CA VAL A 18 -6.14 -5.61 -0.94
C VAL A 18 -7.43 -5.21 -1.64
N ASP A 19 -8.39 -4.74 -0.87
CA ASP A 19 -9.68 -4.35 -1.40
C ASP A 19 -10.22 -3.11 -0.67
N PHE A 20 -11.06 -2.35 -1.36
CA PHE A 20 -11.78 -1.23 -0.77
C PHE A 20 -13.07 -1.73 -0.10
N ARG A 21 -13.30 -1.32 1.14
CA ARG A 21 -14.55 -1.54 1.87
C ARG A 21 -15.13 -0.18 2.23
N GLY A 22 -16.01 0.32 1.38
CA GLY A 22 -16.46 1.71 1.45
C GLY A 22 -15.27 2.66 1.22
N PRO A 23 -14.97 3.59 2.14
CA PRO A 23 -13.83 4.49 2.01
C PRO A 23 -12.49 3.85 2.40
N ASP A 24 -12.52 2.68 3.03
CA ASP A 24 -11.36 2.11 3.70
C ASP A 24 -10.63 1.09 2.82
N LEU A 25 -9.30 1.19 2.77
CA LEU A 25 -8.46 0.18 2.16
C LEU A 25 -8.16 -0.93 3.19
N CYS A 26 -8.42 -2.19 2.85
CA CYS A 26 -8.37 -3.29 3.81
C CYS A 26 -7.64 -4.52 3.26
N ILE A 27 -7.00 -5.26 4.17
CA ILE A 27 -6.35 -6.55 3.88
C ILE A 27 -6.92 -7.63 4.79
N GLY A 28 -7.33 -8.74 4.17
CA GLY A 28 -7.59 -9.99 4.86
C GLY A 28 -6.33 -10.83 5.03
N SER A 29 -6.28 -11.63 6.10
CA SER A 29 -5.22 -12.61 6.30
C SER A 29 -5.78 -13.86 6.96
N MET A 30 -5.25 -15.01 6.56
CA MET A 30 -5.38 -16.24 7.36
C MET A 30 -5.01 -15.94 8.81
N LEU A 31 -5.78 -16.53 9.73
CA LEU A 31 -5.52 -16.43 11.16
C LEU A 31 -4.05 -16.80 11.45
N ASP A 32 -3.40 -16.00 12.30
CA ASP A 32 -2.02 -16.26 12.76
C ASP A 32 -0.91 -16.31 11.69
N ALA A 33 -1.20 -15.95 10.44
CA ALA A 33 -0.17 -15.84 9.41
C ALA A 33 0.95 -14.89 9.86
N ARG A 34 2.18 -15.15 9.38
CA ARG A 34 3.36 -14.35 9.78
C ARG A 34 3.16 -12.85 9.56
N LYS A 35 2.56 -12.46 8.42
CA LYS A 35 2.23 -11.05 8.12
C LYS A 35 1.24 -10.46 9.13
N ALA A 36 0.23 -11.21 9.55
CA ALA A 36 -0.74 -10.74 10.55
C ALA A 36 -0.09 -10.55 11.92
N ARG A 37 0.76 -11.49 12.35
CA ARG A 37 1.54 -11.34 13.60
C ARG A 37 2.54 -10.19 13.54
N ASP A 38 3.06 -9.90 12.35
CA ASP A 38 3.93 -8.76 12.12
C ASP A 38 3.13 -7.45 12.28
N LEU A 39 1.99 -7.31 11.60
CA LEU A 39 1.10 -6.14 11.69
C LEU A 39 0.52 -5.89 13.09
N ARG A 40 0.14 -6.94 13.83
CA ARG A 40 -0.36 -6.81 15.21
C ARG A 40 0.70 -6.30 16.18
N ARG A 41 1.98 -6.58 15.90
CA ARG A 41 3.10 -6.09 16.71
C ARG A 41 3.51 -4.68 16.30
N ASP A 42 3.58 -4.43 14.99
CA ASP A 42 3.94 -3.15 14.41
C ASP A 42 3.13 -2.95 13.12
N GLY A 43 2.16 -2.03 13.17
CA GLY A 43 1.23 -1.79 12.08
C GLY A 43 1.87 -1.19 10.84
N ARG A 44 3.11 -0.69 10.90
CA ARG A 44 3.75 -0.05 9.74
C ARG A 44 3.96 -1.06 8.62
N CYS A 45 3.46 -0.70 7.44
CA CYS A 45 3.54 -1.55 6.27
C CYS A 45 3.64 -0.72 4.99
N ALA A 46 4.07 -1.39 3.92
CA ALA A 46 4.05 -0.82 2.58
C ALA A 46 3.44 -1.82 1.60
N LEU A 47 2.69 -1.30 0.63
CA LEU A 47 2.17 -2.06 -0.49
C LEU A 47 2.87 -1.63 -1.77
N HIS A 48 3.14 -2.59 -2.64
CA HIS A 48 3.63 -2.34 -3.99
C HIS A 48 2.81 -3.19 -4.97
N ALA A 49 2.18 -2.54 -5.93
CA ALA A 49 1.46 -3.16 -7.03
C ALA A 49 2.06 -2.68 -8.35
N ASN A 50 2.43 -3.64 -9.20
CA ASN A 50 2.71 -3.41 -10.60
C ASN A 50 1.53 -4.07 -11.36
N PRO A 51 0.59 -3.28 -11.89
CA PRO A 51 -0.63 -3.80 -12.51
C PRO A 51 -0.38 -4.55 -13.84
N GLY A 52 0.86 -4.60 -14.32
CA GLY A 52 1.20 -5.05 -15.67
C GLY A 52 1.48 -3.86 -16.58
N GLY A 53 1.65 -4.09 -17.87
CA GLY A 53 1.89 -3.01 -18.85
C GLY A 53 3.30 -2.38 -18.85
N GLY A 54 4.15 -2.75 -17.89
CA GLY A 54 5.48 -2.16 -17.73
C GLY A 54 5.40 -0.73 -17.19
N MET A 55 6.46 0.06 -17.36
CA MET A 55 6.50 1.45 -16.88
C MET A 55 5.76 2.42 -17.82
N GLY A 56 4.74 1.96 -18.56
CA GLY A 56 3.91 2.80 -19.44
C GLY A 56 2.97 3.72 -18.67
N GLU A 57 1.82 4.08 -19.26
CA GLU A 57 0.85 5.02 -18.67
C GLU A 57 0.29 4.57 -17.30
N GLU A 58 0.14 3.26 -17.08
CA GLU A 58 -0.41 2.69 -15.84
C GLU A 58 0.56 2.83 -14.64
N GLY A 59 1.85 2.53 -14.88
CA GLY A 59 2.92 2.66 -13.89
C GLY A 59 2.84 1.72 -12.69
N ASP A 60 3.80 1.87 -11.77
CA ASP A 60 3.88 1.16 -10.49
C ASP A 60 3.24 1.97 -9.36
N ALA A 61 2.37 1.36 -8.57
CA ALA A 61 1.73 1.97 -7.41
C ALA A 61 2.36 1.49 -6.10
N LYS A 62 2.74 2.42 -5.24
CA LYS A 62 3.31 2.18 -3.91
C LYS A 62 2.48 2.93 -2.87
N LEU A 63 2.16 2.27 -1.77
CA LEU A 63 1.47 2.87 -0.64
C LEU A 63 2.28 2.61 0.63
N ALA A 64 2.31 3.59 1.53
CA ALA A 64 2.73 3.39 2.92
C ALA A 64 1.53 3.57 3.83
N ALA A 65 1.42 2.73 4.86
CA ALA A 65 0.26 2.74 5.75
C ALA A 65 0.60 2.23 7.16
N VAL A 66 -0.28 2.56 8.10
CA VAL A 66 -0.37 1.90 9.39
C VAL A 66 -1.60 0.99 9.39
N ALA A 67 -1.39 -0.31 9.53
CA ALA A 67 -2.45 -1.29 9.64
C ALA A 67 -3.06 -1.27 11.05
N VAL A 68 -4.38 -1.21 11.12
CA VAL A 68 -5.18 -1.28 12.35
C VAL A 68 -6.03 -2.54 12.28
N GLU A 69 -5.90 -3.43 13.26
CA GLU A 69 -6.70 -4.66 13.32
C GLU A 69 -8.17 -4.31 13.61
N VAL A 70 -9.05 -4.79 12.74
CA VAL A 70 -10.50 -4.72 12.96
C VAL A 70 -10.89 -5.89 13.84
N THR A 71 -11.38 -5.60 15.04
CA THR A 71 -11.71 -6.62 16.05
C THR A 71 -13.21 -6.84 16.23
N ASP A 72 -14.07 -6.03 15.60
CA ASP A 72 -15.52 -6.27 15.60
C ASP A 72 -15.83 -7.57 14.84
N PRO A 73 -16.34 -8.62 15.53
CA PRO A 73 -16.60 -9.91 14.90
C PRO A 73 -17.61 -9.83 13.74
N ASP A 74 -18.57 -8.91 13.80
CA ASP A 74 -19.58 -8.74 12.75
C ASP A 74 -19.00 -8.07 11.52
N GLU A 75 -18.08 -7.12 11.70
CA GLU A 75 -17.32 -6.52 10.61
C GLU A 75 -16.39 -7.54 9.93
N VAL A 76 -15.64 -8.31 10.72
CA VAL A 76 -14.77 -9.38 10.21
C VAL A 76 -15.59 -10.42 9.43
N ARG A 77 -16.74 -10.85 9.97
CA ARG A 77 -17.62 -11.82 9.32
C ARG A 77 -18.17 -11.30 8.00
N ARG A 78 -18.64 -10.04 7.96
CA ARG A 78 -19.11 -9.41 6.71
C ARG A 78 -18.00 -9.32 5.67
N ALA A 79 -16.76 -9.10 6.11
CA ALA A 79 -15.62 -8.88 5.23
C ALA A 79 -14.98 -10.16 4.68
N LEU A 80 -14.92 -11.23 5.48
CA LEU A 80 -14.11 -12.43 5.20
C LEU A 80 -14.91 -13.74 5.36
N GLY A 81 -16.19 -13.68 5.72
CA GLY A 81 -17.04 -14.84 5.99
C GLY A 81 -16.87 -15.40 7.41
N ASP A 82 -17.41 -16.59 7.65
CA ASP A 82 -17.48 -17.20 8.99
C ASP A 82 -16.18 -17.87 9.47
N GLN A 83 -15.15 -17.93 8.63
CA GLN A 83 -13.88 -18.56 8.99
C GLN A 83 -13.04 -17.62 9.87
N PRO A 84 -12.37 -18.14 10.92
CA PRO A 84 -11.43 -17.34 11.70
C PRO A 84 -10.34 -16.73 10.81
N ALA A 85 -10.24 -15.40 10.84
CA ALA A 85 -9.29 -14.63 10.03
C ALA A 85 -8.93 -13.32 10.74
N HIS A 86 -7.84 -12.70 10.29
CA HIS A 86 -7.54 -11.32 10.64
C HIS A 86 -7.98 -10.38 9.53
N LEU A 87 -8.57 -9.24 9.91
CA LEU A 87 -8.88 -8.13 9.03
C LEU A 87 -8.11 -6.90 9.52
N PHE A 88 -7.47 -6.19 8.60
CA PHE A 88 -6.79 -4.95 8.89
C PHE A 88 -7.29 -3.84 7.98
N ARG A 89 -7.65 -2.70 8.56
CA ARG A 89 -7.79 -1.43 7.83
C ARG A 89 -6.40 -0.80 7.69
N LEU A 90 -6.13 -0.19 6.55
CA LEU A 90 -4.88 0.49 6.27
C LEU A 90 -5.08 1.99 6.30
N ASP A 91 -4.59 2.64 7.36
CA ASP A 91 -4.57 4.09 7.46
C ASP A 91 -3.38 4.60 6.62
N LEU A 92 -3.67 5.10 5.41
CA LEU A 92 -2.65 5.52 4.45
C LEU A 92 -1.88 6.74 4.96
N THR A 93 -0.55 6.69 4.82
CA THR A 93 0.36 7.80 5.15
C THR A 93 1.04 8.37 3.90
N GLU A 94 1.09 7.60 2.82
CA GLU A 94 1.67 8.01 1.53
C GLU A 94 1.06 7.16 0.41
N ALA A 95 0.82 7.77 -0.75
CA ALA A 95 0.55 7.07 -2.00
C ALA A 95 1.43 7.63 -3.11
N VAL A 96 2.06 6.75 -3.89
CA VAL A 96 2.95 7.11 -5.00
C VAL A 96 2.62 6.27 -6.22
N VAL A 97 2.46 6.91 -7.37
CA VAL A 97 2.44 6.25 -8.68
C VAL A 97 3.67 6.69 -9.46
N THR A 98 4.41 5.73 -10.01
CA THR A 98 5.59 5.96 -10.82
C THR A 98 5.37 5.43 -12.24
N SER A 99 5.49 6.27 -13.25
CA SER A 99 5.34 5.91 -14.66
C SER A 99 6.48 6.50 -15.50
N VAL A 100 6.56 6.13 -16.77
CA VAL A 100 7.49 6.73 -17.74
C VAL A 100 6.70 7.33 -18.90
N GLU A 101 6.96 8.60 -19.18
CA GLU A 101 6.41 9.34 -20.32
C GLU A 101 7.60 9.69 -21.25
N GLY A 102 7.75 8.99 -22.37
CA GLY A 102 8.92 9.15 -23.25
C GLY A 102 10.22 8.73 -22.55
N ASN A 103 11.15 9.66 -22.35
CA ASN A 103 12.39 9.45 -21.61
C ASN A 103 12.38 10.12 -20.22
N THR A 104 11.18 10.41 -19.70
CA THR A 104 10.97 11.08 -18.42
C THR A 104 10.34 10.13 -17.42
N LEU A 105 10.97 9.96 -16.25
CA LEU A 105 10.33 9.32 -15.11
C LEU A 105 9.35 10.31 -14.49
N VAL A 106 8.11 9.89 -14.33
CA VAL A 106 7.02 10.67 -13.73
C VAL A 106 6.65 10.05 -12.40
N VAL A 107 6.56 10.88 -11.36
CA VAL A 107 6.18 10.46 -10.01
C VAL A 107 5.02 11.34 -9.55
N ARG A 108 3.86 10.74 -9.30
CA ARG A 108 2.72 11.39 -8.64
C ARG A 108 2.71 10.93 -7.19
N ALA A 109 2.79 11.87 -6.25
CA ALA A 109 2.87 11.56 -4.82
C ALA A 109 1.79 12.31 -4.05
N TRP A 110 1.15 11.62 -3.11
CA TRP A 110 0.13 12.17 -2.24
C TRP A 110 0.41 11.81 -0.78
N HIS A 111 0.09 12.73 0.13
CA HIS A 111 0.16 12.53 1.57
C HIS A 111 -1.14 13.07 2.21
N PRO A 112 -1.58 12.49 3.35
CA PRO A 112 -2.75 12.98 4.07
C PRO A 112 -2.69 14.48 4.37
N GLY A 113 -3.80 15.18 4.09
CA GLY A 113 -3.93 16.62 4.33
C GLY A 113 -3.33 17.54 3.26
N GLY A 114 -2.72 16.98 2.21
CA GLY A 114 -2.18 17.74 1.07
C GLY A 114 -2.80 17.35 -0.27
N PRO A 115 -2.62 18.19 -1.31
CA PRO A 115 -2.92 17.80 -2.68
C PRO A 115 -1.89 16.77 -3.18
N GLU A 116 -2.22 16.10 -4.28
CA GLU A 116 -1.22 15.36 -5.06
C GLU A 116 -0.17 16.34 -5.60
N VAL A 117 1.09 15.91 -5.61
CA VAL A 117 2.23 16.63 -6.20
C VAL A 117 2.85 15.77 -7.29
N ARG A 118 3.08 16.38 -8.45
CA ARG A 118 3.77 15.73 -9.58
C ARG A 118 5.25 16.12 -9.59
N TYR A 119 6.09 15.13 -9.82
CA TYR A 119 7.52 15.28 -10.06
C TYR A 119 7.90 14.63 -11.38
N GLU A 120 8.89 15.22 -12.05
CA GLU A 120 9.44 14.70 -13.29
C GLU A 120 10.96 14.62 -13.20
N ARG A 121 11.52 13.58 -13.82
CA ARG A 121 12.96 13.42 -13.97
C ARG A 121 13.27 13.09 -15.44
N PRO A 122 13.41 14.12 -16.29
CA PRO A 122 13.72 13.94 -17.71
C PRO A 122 15.17 13.51 -17.91
N ASP A 123 15.41 12.58 -18.85
CA ASP A 123 16.74 12.17 -19.32
C ASP A 123 17.71 11.74 -18.20
N ASN A 124 17.18 11.13 -17.13
CA ASN A 124 17.94 10.81 -15.92
C ASN A 124 18.62 12.03 -15.24
N GLY A 125 18.14 13.23 -15.51
CA GLY A 125 18.59 14.48 -14.91
C GLY A 125 18.10 14.70 -13.47
N PRO A 126 18.07 15.96 -13.00
CA PRO A 126 17.52 16.30 -11.68
C PRO A 126 16.00 16.11 -11.65
N VAL A 127 15.48 15.87 -10.44
CA VAL A 127 14.02 15.84 -10.20
C VAL A 127 13.50 17.28 -10.13
N VAL A 128 12.46 17.57 -10.89
CA VAL A 128 11.73 18.84 -10.86
C VAL A 128 10.32 18.61 -10.36
N ARG A 129 9.83 19.50 -9.49
CA ARG A 129 8.42 19.53 -9.09
C ARG A 129 7.63 20.28 -10.15
N VAL A 130 6.51 19.71 -10.58
CA VAL A 130 5.57 20.31 -11.52
C VAL A 130 4.31 20.63 -10.74
N ASP A 131 4.00 21.92 -10.59
CA ASP A 131 2.75 22.33 -9.95
C ASP A 131 1.60 22.11 -10.93
N ALA A 132 0.50 21.53 -10.41
CA ALA A 132 -0.74 21.28 -11.13
C ALA A 132 -1.61 22.54 -11.23
#